data_AF-A0A920SES4-F1
#
_entry.id   AF-A0A920SES4-F1
#
_cell.length_a   1.000
_cell.length_b   1.000
_cell.length_c   1.000
_cell.angle_alpha   90.00
_cell.angle_beta   90.00
_cell.angle_gamma   90.00
#
_symmetry.space_group_name_H-M   'P 1'
#
loop_
_entity.id
_entity.type
_entity.pdbx_description
1 polymer ?
#
loop_
_entity_poly.entity_id
_entity_poly.type
_entity_poly.pdbx_seq_one_letter_code
_entity_poly.pdbx_strand_id
1 'polypeptide(L)'
;MPELPEVENTRRNLIRFGLPGCTITGSNITWANTVKKPSALELAEGLKNRTIQDVQRKGKYLMFPLSGASPAVFIIHLGMTGDFLCNTSAKNQIHSRVISSH
;
A
#
# COMPACT_ATOMS: atom_id res chain seq x y z
N MET A 1 -1.56 13.70 12.78
CA MET A 1 -2.36 13.44 11.55
C MET A 1 -1.63 14.12 10.42
N PRO A 2 -1.12 13.38 9.41
CA PRO A 2 -0.40 13.98 8.32
C PRO A 2 -1.33 14.87 7.52
N GLU A 3 -0.84 16.04 7.18
CA GLU A 3 -1.61 17.01 6.42
C GLU A 3 -1.70 16.61 4.93
N LEU A 4 -2.64 17.21 4.20
CA LEU A 4 -2.80 16.96 2.75
C LEU A 4 -1.47 17.07 1.95
N PRO A 5 -0.57 18.04 2.24
CA PRO A 5 0.74 18.11 1.59
C PRO A 5 1.64 16.91 1.88
N GLU A 6 1.60 16.35 3.10
CA GLU A 6 2.44 15.22 3.48
C GLU A 6 2.02 13.94 2.74
N VAL A 7 0.71 13.69 2.62
CA VAL A 7 0.20 12.53 1.87
C VAL A 7 0.59 12.63 0.40
N GLU A 8 0.55 13.82 -0.19
CA GLU A 8 1.04 14.04 -1.56
C GLU A 8 2.55 13.82 -1.68
N ASN A 9 3.31 14.23 -0.66
CA ASN A 9 4.75 14.00 -0.64
C ASN A 9 5.08 12.50 -0.56
N THR A 10 4.39 11.75 0.29
CA THR A 10 4.47 10.28 0.35
C THR A 10 4.13 9.66 -0.98
N ARG A 11 3.05 10.09 -1.64
CA ARG A 11 2.68 9.62 -2.99
C ARG A 11 3.82 9.81 -3.99
N ARG A 12 4.41 11.00 -4.05
CA ARG A 12 5.54 11.30 -4.96
C ARG A 12 6.79 10.48 -4.62
N ASN A 13 7.08 10.27 -3.34
CA ASN A 13 8.22 9.47 -2.91
C ASN A 13 8.05 8.00 -3.31
N LEU A 14 6.85 7.43 -3.16
CA LEU A 14 6.56 6.05 -3.58
C LEU A 14 6.71 5.87 -5.10
N ILE A 15 6.28 6.86 -5.89
CA ILE A 15 6.48 6.83 -7.34
C ILE A 15 7.97 6.93 -7.69
N ARG A 16 8.71 7.85 -7.06
CA ARG A 16 10.16 8.00 -7.28
C ARG A 16 10.95 6.75 -6.88
N PHE A 17 10.48 6.02 -5.88
CA PHE A 17 11.06 4.74 -5.48
C PHE A 17 10.85 3.63 -6.52
N GLY A 18 9.99 3.84 -7.53
CA GLY A 18 9.69 2.84 -8.55
C GLY A 18 8.64 1.84 -8.10
N LEU A 19 7.73 2.23 -7.20
CA LEU A 19 6.64 1.36 -6.76
C LEU A 19 5.70 0.92 -7.91
N PRO A 20 5.31 1.79 -8.87
CA PRO A 20 4.58 1.35 -10.05
C PRO A 20 5.39 0.33 -10.86
N GLY A 21 4.75 -0.77 -11.20
CA GLY A 21 5.38 -1.92 -11.87
C GLY A 21 5.87 -3.01 -10.92
N CYS A 22 5.97 -2.74 -9.61
CA CYS A 22 6.41 -3.74 -8.64
C CYS A 22 5.32 -4.79 -8.36
N THR A 23 5.73 -6.05 -8.22
CA THR A 23 4.85 -7.15 -7.81
C THR A 23 4.94 -7.37 -6.31
N ILE A 24 3.77 -7.42 -5.67
CA ILE A 24 3.63 -7.72 -4.24
C ILE A 24 3.81 -9.22 -4.05
N THR A 25 4.90 -9.63 -3.39
CA THR A 25 5.18 -11.05 -3.13
C THR A 25 4.58 -11.53 -1.81
N GLY A 26 4.31 -10.59 -0.91
CA GLY A 26 3.63 -10.83 0.35
C GLY A 26 3.34 -9.53 1.08
N SER A 27 2.38 -9.59 1.99
CA SER A 27 2.03 -8.48 2.87
C SER A 27 2.01 -8.96 4.31
N ASN A 28 2.66 -8.22 5.19
CA ASN A 28 2.56 -8.45 6.62
C ASN A 28 1.71 -7.36 7.26
N ILE A 29 0.52 -7.74 7.72
CA ILE A 29 -0.43 -6.84 8.39
C ILE A 29 -0.29 -7.09 9.88
N THR A 30 0.51 -6.25 10.55
CA THR A 30 0.79 -6.42 11.98
C THR A 30 -0.35 -5.94 12.87
N TRP A 31 -1.33 -5.21 12.34
CA TRP A 31 -2.51 -4.78 13.09
C TRP A 31 -3.80 -4.91 12.27
N ALA A 32 -4.51 -6.03 12.49
CA ALA A 32 -5.74 -6.37 11.77
C ALA A 32 -6.84 -5.31 11.89
N ASN A 33 -6.88 -4.56 13.01
CA ASN A 33 -7.87 -3.50 13.24
C ASN A 33 -7.71 -2.30 12.28
N THR A 34 -6.57 -2.21 11.57
CA THR A 34 -6.32 -1.22 10.51
C THR A 34 -7.10 -1.56 9.23
N VAL A 35 -7.48 -2.83 9.05
CA VAL A 35 -8.21 -3.29 7.85
C VAL A 35 -9.71 -3.26 8.15
N LYS A 36 -10.41 -2.25 7.65
CA LYS A 36 -11.86 -2.13 7.86
C LYS A 36 -12.66 -3.18 7.09
N LYS A 37 -12.36 -3.36 5.80
CA LYS A 37 -12.95 -4.36 4.89
C LYS A 37 -11.99 -4.58 3.71
N PRO A 38 -11.74 -5.80 3.23
CA PRO A 38 -12.13 -7.12 3.79
C PRO A 38 -11.36 -7.47 5.07
N SER A 39 -11.34 -8.73 5.52
CA SER A 39 -10.45 -9.13 6.63
C SER A 39 -8.97 -9.00 6.25
N ALA A 40 -8.07 -8.90 7.23
CA ALA A 40 -6.63 -8.80 6.96
C ALA A 40 -6.09 -9.99 6.15
N LEU A 41 -6.63 -11.19 6.36
CA LEU A 41 -6.20 -12.40 5.65
C LEU A 41 -6.64 -12.34 4.18
N GLU A 42 -7.90 -12.04 3.92
CA GLU A 42 -8.41 -11.86 2.55
C GLU A 42 -7.71 -10.73 1.81
N LEU A 43 -7.38 -9.65 2.51
CA LEU A 43 -6.58 -8.57 1.93
C LEU A 43 -5.18 -9.08 1.54
N ALA A 44 -4.50 -9.81 2.43
CA ALA A 44 -3.17 -10.34 2.15
C ALA A 44 -3.16 -11.31 0.97
N GLU A 45 -4.17 -12.18 0.88
CA GLU A 45 -4.33 -13.08 -0.26
C GLU A 45 -4.66 -12.32 -1.55
N GLY A 46 -5.53 -11.31 -1.47
CA GLY A 46 -5.91 -10.48 -2.61
C GLY A 46 -4.76 -9.63 -3.16
N LEU A 47 -3.80 -9.25 -2.31
CA LEU A 47 -2.60 -8.49 -2.68
C LEU A 47 -1.49 -9.38 -3.26
N LYS A 48 -1.43 -10.66 -2.89
CA LYS A 48 -0.36 -11.56 -3.31
C LYS A 48 -0.33 -11.72 -4.83
N ASN A 49 0.87 -11.64 -5.41
CA ASN A 49 1.12 -11.74 -6.86
C ASN A 49 0.44 -10.65 -7.70
N ARG A 50 -0.02 -9.57 -7.09
CA ARG A 50 -0.56 -8.41 -7.81
C ARG A 50 0.55 -7.41 -8.09
N THR A 51 0.47 -6.76 -9.25
CA THR A 51 1.38 -5.67 -9.63
C THR A 51 0.72 -4.34 -9.34
N ILE A 52 1.43 -3.42 -8.68
CA ILE A 52 0.96 -2.04 -8.48
C ILE A 52 1.08 -1.31 -9.82
N GLN A 53 -0.03 -0.79 -10.33
CA GLN A 53 -0.04 -0.08 -11.61
C GLN A 53 0.28 1.41 -11.45
N ASP A 54 -0.18 2.01 -10.34
CA ASP A 54 -0.01 3.44 -10.09
C ASP A 54 -0.12 3.74 -8.58
N VAL A 55 0.22 4.97 -8.19
CA VAL A 55 0.02 5.50 -6.83
C VAL A 55 -0.79 6.81 -6.91
N GLN A 56 -2.04 6.72 -6.52
CA GLN A 56 -3.00 7.82 -6.52
C GLN A 56 -3.32 8.29 -5.11
N ARG A 57 -3.85 9.50 -4.99
CA ARG A 57 -4.28 10.06 -3.71
C ARG A 57 -5.67 10.69 -3.87
N LYS A 58 -6.54 10.41 -2.91
CA LYS A 58 -7.84 11.07 -2.77
C LYS A 58 -7.97 11.60 -1.35
N GLY A 59 -7.80 12.90 -1.17
CA GLY A 59 -7.79 13.51 0.16
C GLY A 59 -6.68 12.93 1.04
N LYS A 60 -7.06 12.26 2.12
CA LYS A 60 -6.14 11.62 3.08
C LYS A 60 -5.87 10.13 2.80
N TYR A 61 -6.37 9.63 1.66
CA TYR A 61 -6.24 8.23 1.26
C TYR A 61 -5.22 8.10 0.14
N LEU A 62 -4.33 7.11 0.26
CA LEU A 62 -3.52 6.60 -0.84
C LEU A 62 -4.25 5.43 -1.48
N MET A 63 -4.23 5.38 -2.81
CA MET A 63 -4.90 4.37 -3.62
C MET A 63 -3.88 3.76 -4.58
N PHE A 64 -3.80 2.45 -4.59
CA PHE A 64 -2.88 1.65 -5.39
C PHE A 64 -3.70 0.75 -6.30
N PRO A 65 -3.94 1.14 -7.56
CA PRO A 65 -4.56 0.26 -8.54
C PRO A 65 -3.67 -0.98 -8.75
N LEU A 66 -4.28 -2.16 -8.72
CA LEU A 66 -3.58 -3.43 -8.84
C LEU A 66 -3.91 -4.11 -10.18
N SER A 67 -2.95 -4.83 -10.76
CA SER A 67 -3.14 -5.64 -11.97
C SER A 67 -3.94 -6.93 -11.67
N GLY A 68 -4.46 -7.59 -12.71
CA GLY A 68 -5.03 -8.95 -12.65
C GLY A 68 -6.48 -9.05 -13.11
N ALA A 69 -7.09 -10.24 -12.94
CA ALA A 69 -8.34 -10.61 -13.61
C ALA A 69 -9.58 -9.80 -13.17
N SER A 70 -9.56 -9.26 -11.95
CA SER A 70 -10.59 -8.38 -11.42
C SER A 70 -9.97 -7.04 -11.03
N PRO A 71 -10.63 -5.90 -11.35
CA PRO A 71 -10.16 -4.59 -10.95
C PRO A 71 -10.18 -4.49 -9.43
N ALA A 72 -9.00 -4.30 -8.85
CA ALA A 72 -8.81 -4.13 -7.42
C ALA A 72 -8.01 -2.86 -7.16
N VAL A 73 -8.44 -2.08 -6.17
CA VAL A 73 -7.72 -0.90 -5.70
C VAL A 73 -7.42 -1.11 -4.24
N PHE A 74 -6.14 -1.14 -3.89
CA PHE A 74 -5.72 -1.16 -2.51
C PHE A 74 -5.74 0.25 -1.96
N ILE A 75 -6.47 0.49 -0.87
CA ILE A 75 -6.65 1.81 -0.29
C ILE A 75 -6.05 1.81 1.11
N ILE A 76 -5.18 2.77 1.38
CA ILE A 76 -4.55 2.95 2.69
C ILE A 76 -4.90 4.34 3.21
N HIS A 77 -5.26 4.41 4.48
CA HIS A 77 -5.33 5.65 5.23
C HIS A 77 -4.21 5.63 6.28
N LEU A 78 -3.23 6.53 6.14
CA LEU A 78 -2.02 6.51 6.97
C LEU A 78 -2.27 6.89 8.45
N GLY A 79 -3.48 7.33 8.84
CA GLY A 79 -3.74 7.70 10.24
C GLY A 79 -2.79 8.80 10.69
N MET A 80 -2.36 8.85 11.96
CA MET A 80 -1.38 9.87 12.41
C MET A 80 0.08 9.38 12.41
N THR A 81 0.27 8.07 12.42
CA THR A 81 1.52 7.36 12.73
C THR A 81 1.71 6.14 11.82
N GLY A 82 0.81 5.92 10.86
CA GLY A 82 0.95 4.84 9.91
C GLY A 82 2.11 5.11 8.98
N ASP A 83 3.03 4.15 8.93
CA ASP A 83 4.23 4.24 8.12
C ASP A 83 4.18 3.16 7.02
N PHE A 84 4.70 3.52 5.83
CA PHE A 84 4.71 2.64 4.68
C PHE A 84 6.14 2.34 4.28
N LEU A 85 6.61 1.17 4.68
CA LEU A 85 7.95 0.70 4.34
C LEU A 85 7.88 -0.21 3.12
N CYS A 86 8.53 0.21 2.04
CA CYS A 86 8.81 -0.64 0.89
C CYS A 86 10.22 -1.18 0.99
N ASN A 87 10.37 -2.49 1.15
CA ASN A 87 11.67 -3.14 1.02
C ASN A 87 11.70 -3.97 -0.27
N THR A 88 12.67 -3.69 -1.14
CA THR A 88 12.87 -4.42 -2.38
C THR A 88 13.95 -5.49 -2.17
N SER A 89 13.54 -6.76 -2.22
CA SER A 89 14.44 -7.90 -1.97
C SER A 89 15.03 -8.48 -3.27
N ALA A 90 14.52 -8.08 -4.44
CA ALA A 90 15.01 -8.42 -5.77
C ALA A 90 14.38 -7.45 -6.79
N LYS A 91 14.97 -7.29 -7.99
CA LYS A 91 14.46 -6.43 -9.08
C LYS A 91 12.93 -6.54 -9.19
N ASN A 92 12.24 -5.47 -8.84
CA ASN A 92 10.79 -5.30 -9.00
C ASN A 92 9.87 -6.15 -8.08
N GLN A 93 10.40 -6.69 -6.98
CA GLN A 93 9.61 -7.37 -5.94
C GLN A 93 9.59 -6.53 -4.66
N ILE A 94 8.40 -6.38 -4.07
CA ILE A 94 8.20 -5.65 -2.83
C ILE A 94 7.53 -6.51 -1.77
N HIS A 95 8.02 -6.40 -0.54
CA HIS A 95 7.33 -6.88 0.65
C HIS A 95 6.72 -5.70 1.38
N SER A 96 5.39 -5.64 1.42
CA SER A 96 4.67 -4.52 2.03
C SER A 96 4.41 -4.81 3.50
N ARG A 97 4.94 -3.96 4.38
CA ARG A 97 4.62 -4.00 5.82
C ARG A 97 3.76 -2.80 6.17
N VAL A 98 2.54 -3.07 6.64
CA VAL A 98 1.63 -2.01 7.10
C VAL A 98 1.72 -1.97 8.63
N ILE A 99 2.43 -0.96 9.14
CA ILE A 99 2.53 -0.68 10.58
C ILE A 99 1.65 0.53 10.86
N SER A 100 0.68 0.35 11.74
CA SER A 100 -0.10 1.46 12.30
C SER A 100 0.09 1.36 13.81
N SER A 101 0.79 2.34 14.38
CA SER A 101 1.01 2.48 15.82
C SER A 101 -0.08 3.37 16.42
N HIS A 102 -0.65 2.95 17.54
CA HIS A 102 -1.72 3.68 18.23
C HIS A 102 -1.21 4.95 18.89
#